data_AF-A0A973W9G7-F1
#
_entry.id   AF-A0A973W9G7-F1
#
_cell.length_a   1.000
_cell.length_b   1.000
_cell.length_c   1.000
_cell.angle_alpha   90.00
_cell.angle_beta   90.00
_cell.angle_gamma   90.00
#
_symmetry.space_group_name_H-M   'P 1'
#
loop_
_entity.id
_entity.type
_entity.pdbx_description
1 polymer ?
#
loop_
_entity_poly.entity_id
_entity_poly.type
_entity_poly.pdbx_seq_one_letter_code
_entity_poly.pdbx_strand_id
1 'polypeptide(L)'
;MNARKPAPSPASLARADRQRMAAEEGARAIAEVERDAAAIRKNMERLRALREAREAQAAAEAELAPAPIAKKKARVKRIVR
;
A
#
# COMPACT_ATOMS: atom_id res chain seq x y z
N MET A 1 0.32 -62.00 -13.26
CA MET A 1 0.69 -61.90 -11.84
C MET A 1 0.99 -60.44 -11.52
N ASN A 2 0.20 -59.77 -10.69
CA ASN A 2 0.44 -58.36 -10.34
C ASN A 2 1.48 -58.25 -9.22
N ALA A 3 2.68 -57.78 -9.54
CA ALA A 3 3.68 -57.45 -8.54
C ALA A 3 3.26 -56.18 -7.78
N ARG A 4 3.01 -56.29 -6.47
CA ARG A 4 2.82 -55.14 -5.58
C ARG A 4 4.13 -54.37 -5.47
N LYS A 5 4.07 -53.03 -5.59
CA LYS A 5 5.24 -52.17 -5.37
C LYS A 5 5.79 -52.40 -3.95
N PRO A 6 7.11 -52.51 -3.78
CA PRO A 6 7.71 -52.67 -2.46
C PRO A 6 7.46 -51.43 -1.59
N ALA A 7 7.36 -51.64 -0.27
CA ALA A 7 7.19 -50.56 0.68
C ALA A 7 8.36 -49.55 0.58
N PRO A 8 8.09 -48.24 0.74
CA PRO A 8 9.12 -47.21 0.65
C PRO A 8 10.18 -47.40 1.76
N SER A 9 11.43 -47.13 1.42
CA SER A 9 12.52 -47.17 2.39
C SER A 9 12.43 -46.01 3.40
N PRO A 10 13.02 -46.13 4.60
CA PRO A 10 13.04 -45.06 5.59
C PRO A 10 13.61 -43.74 5.05
N ALA A 11 14.65 -43.81 4.22
CA ALA A 11 15.24 -42.64 3.58
C ALA A 11 14.31 -42.00 2.53
N SER A 12 13.40 -42.77 1.92
CA SER A 12 12.37 -42.26 1.03
C SER A 12 11.29 -41.51 1.80
N LEU A 13 10.87 -42.05 2.94
CA LEU A 13 9.90 -41.40 3.82
C LEU A 13 10.45 -40.07 4.37
N ALA A 14 11.67 -40.07 4.89
CA ALA A 14 12.31 -38.86 5.40
C ALA A 14 12.47 -37.77 4.33
N ARG A 15 12.70 -38.14 3.06
CA ARG A 15 12.71 -37.19 1.94
C ARG A 15 11.32 -36.64 1.64
N ALA A 16 10.30 -37.50 1.62
CA ALA A 16 8.92 -37.09 1.40
C ALA A 16 8.44 -36.13 2.50
N ASP A 17 8.77 -36.41 3.76
CA ASP A 17 8.43 -35.52 4.87
C ASP A 17 9.09 -34.15 4.74
N ARG A 18 10.39 -34.08 4.40
CA ARG A 18 11.06 -32.80 4.14
C ARG A 18 10.44 -32.03 2.99
N GLN A 19 10.06 -32.71 1.91
CA GLN A 19 9.39 -32.08 0.77
C GLN A 19 8.02 -31.53 1.17
N ARG A 20 7.24 -32.28 1.97
CA ARG A 20 5.96 -31.81 2.50
C ARG A 20 6.15 -30.55 3.34
N MET A 21 7.10 -30.56 4.28
CA MET A 21 7.37 -29.39 5.13
C MET A 21 7.79 -28.17 4.30
N ALA A 22 8.70 -28.35 3.34
CA ALA A 22 9.12 -27.26 2.45
C ALA A 22 7.96 -26.70 1.61
N ALA A 23 7.05 -27.56 1.14
CA ALA A 23 5.87 -27.12 0.40
C ALA A 23 4.89 -26.34 1.28
N GLU A 24 4.65 -26.81 2.51
CA GLU A 24 3.80 -26.11 3.48
C GLU A 24 4.38 -24.75 3.88
N GLU A 25 5.69 -24.68 4.13
CA GLU A 25 6.39 -23.43 4.43
C GLU A 25 6.37 -22.46 3.25
N GLY A 26 6.58 -22.96 2.03
CA GLY A 26 6.45 -22.16 0.81
C GLY A 26 5.05 -21.58 0.62
N ALA A 27 4.01 -22.39 0.84
CA ALA A 27 2.62 -21.92 0.77
C ALA A 27 2.32 -20.86 1.82
N ARG A 28 2.83 -21.02 3.05
CA ARG A 28 2.68 -20.03 4.13
C ARG A 28 3.36 -18.71 3.79
N ALA A 29 4.58 -18.76 3.24
CA ALA A 29 5.33 -17.56 2.85
C ALA A 29 4.60 -16.76 1.77
N ILE A 30 4.06 -17.44 0.75
CA ILE A 30 3.27 -16.77 -0.30
C ILE A 30 2.01 -16.13 0.32
N ALA A 31 1.29 -16.85 1.17
CA ALA A 31 0.09 -16.34 1.81
C ALA A 31 0.36 -15.13 2.74
N GLU A 32 1.55 -15.02 3.33
CA GLU A 32 1.97 -13.84 4.09
C GLU A 32 2.20 -12.63 3.18
N VAL A 33 2.97 -12.80 2.11
CA VAL A 33 3.21 -11.72 1.12
C VAL A 33 1.90 -11.21 0.52
N GLU A 34 0.96 -12.10 0.21
CA GLU A 34 -0.36 -11.72 -0.31
C GLU A 34 -1.18 -10.92 0.70
N ARG A 35 -1.17 -11.34 1.98
CA ARG A 35 -1.84 -10.61 3.07
C ARG A 35 -1.26 -9.22 3.25
N ASP A 36 0.06 -9.09 3.26
CA ASP A 36 0.75 -7.82 3.40
C ASP A 36 0.45 -6.89 2.22
N ALA A 37 0.52 -7.41 1.00
CA ALA A 37 0.18 -6.65 -0.20
C ALA A 37 -1.28 -6.15 -0.16
N ALA A 38 -2.22 -6.97 0.31
CA ALA A 38 -3.61 -6.56 0.49
C ALA A 38 -3.77 -5.48 1.57
N ALA A 39 -3.04 -5.60 2.69
CA ALA A 39 -3.05 -4.61 3.77
C ALA A 39 -2.52 -3.25 3.29
N ILE A 40 -1.42 -3.24 2.52
CA ILE A 40 -0.85 -2.02 1.94
C ILE A 40 -1.84 -1.34 1.00
N ARG A 41 -2.49 -2.09 0.09
CA ARG A 41 -3.50 -1.53 -0.83
C ARG A 41 -4.64 -0.85 -0.07
N LYS A 42 -5.22 -1.54 0.92
CA LYS A 42 -6.29 -0.98 1.77
C LYS A 42 -5.83 0.27 2.53
N ASN A 43 -4.60 0.27 3.05
CA ASN A 43 -4.05 1.44 3.73
C ASN A 43 -3.88 2.63 2.78
N MET A 44 -3.40 2.38 1.56
CA MET A 44 -3.23 3.42 0.54
C MET A 44 -4.57 4.00 0.10
N GLU A 45 -5.59 3.18 -0.09
CA GLU A 45 -6.96 3.64 -0.37
C GLU A 45 -7.49 4.52 0.75
N ARG A 46 -7.34 4.09 2.01
CA ARG A 46 -7.72 4.89 3.18
C ARG A 46 -6.96 6.22 3.23
N LEU A 47 -5.66 6.22 2.97
CA LEU A 47 -4.86 7.45 2.97
C LEU A 47 -5.27 8.40 1.84
N ARG A 48 -5.63 7.90 0.65
CA ARG A 48 -6.18 8.71 -0.43
C ARG A 48 -7.50 9.37 -0.02
N ALA A 49 -8.44 8.59 0.50
CA ALA A 49 -9.73 9.12 0.98
C ALA A 49 -9.55 10.19 2.06
N LEU A 50 -8.60 10.01 2.99
CA LEU A 50 -8.30 11.02 4.01
C LEU A 50 -7.68 12.30 3.43
N ARG A 51 -6.84 12.19 2.39
CA ARG A 51 -6.28 13.37 1.70
C ARG A 51 -7.37 14.12 0.95
N GLU A 52 -8.20 13.42 0.17
CA GLU A 52 -9.32 14.00 -0.55
C GLU A 52 -10.29 14.71 0.39
N ALA A 53 -10.62 14.10 1.54
CA ALA A 53 -11.47 14.72 2.55
C ALA A 53 -10.84 16.00 3.15
N ARG A 54 -9.52 15.99 3.41
CA ARG A 54 -8.81 17.18 3.90
C ARG A 54 -8.73 18.29 2.85
N GLU A 55 -8.47 17.93 1.59
CA GLU A 55 -8.44 18.88 0.48
C GLU A 55 -9.81 19.50 0.25
N ALA A 56 -10.89 18.71 0.33
CA ALA A 56 -12.26 19.22 0.26
C ALA A 56 -12.58 20.18 1.41
N GLN A 57 -12.14 19.87 2.63
CA GLN A 57 -12.28 20.77 3.78
C GLN A 57 -11.51 22.08 3.58
N ALA A 58 -10.24 22.00 3.16
CA ALA A 58 -9.42 23.18 2.90
C ALA A 58 -9.98 24.04 1.76
N ALA A 59 -10.54 23.42 0.71
CA ALA A 59 -11.20 24.13 -0.37
C ALA A 59 -12.47 24.85 0.11
N ALA A 60 -13.29 24.20 0.93
CA ALA A 60 -14.48 24.81 1.52
C ALA A 60 -14.13 25.99 2.45
N GLU A 61 -13.07 25.85 3.26
CA GLU A 61 -12.55 26.94 4.10
C GLU A 61 -12.02 28.12 3.26
N ALA A 62 -11.34 27.84 2.15
CA ALA A 62 -10.84 28.86 1.24
C ALA A 62 -11.96 29.59 0.50
N GLU A 63 -13.06 28.90 0.15
CA GLU A 63 -14.24 29.51 -0.46
C GLU A 63 -14.97 30.45 0.51
N LEU A 64 -14.99 30.10 1.80
CA LEU A 64 -15.56 30.92 2.86
C LEU A 64 -14.64 32.06 3.31
N ALA A 65 -13.36 32.03 2.95
CA ALA A 65 -12.40 33.05 3.32
C ALA A 65 -12.67 34.36 2.54
N PRO A 66 -12.71 35.53 3.21
CA PRO A 66 -12.93 36.80 2.54
C PRO A 66 -11.79 37.08 1.55
N ALA A 67 -12.14 37.45 0.31
CA ALA A 67 -11.18 37.69 -0.76
C ALA A 67 -10.10 38.70 -0.32
N PRO A 68 -8.80 38.43 -0.59
CA PRO A 68 -7.74 39.33 -0.20
C PRO A 68 -7.90 40.66 -0.95
N ILE A 69 -8.12 41.74 -0.20
CA ILE A 69 -8.23 43.09 -0.74
C ILE A 69 -6.88 43.48 -1.35
N ALA A 70 -6.78 43.49 -2.68
CA ALA A 70 -5.57 43.86 -3.39
C ALA A 70 -5.22 45.33 -3.09
N LYS A 71 -4.19 45.55 -2.25
CA LYS A 71 -3.69 46.90 -1.97
C LYS A 71 -2.97 47.45 -3.20
N LYS A 72 -3.56 48.46 -3.85
CA LYS A 72 -2.94 49.17 -4.99
C LYS A 72 -1.62 49.81 -4.53
N LYS A 73 -0.51 49.48 -5.19
CA LYS A 73 0.80 50.10 -4.93
C LYS A 73 0.77 51.57 -5.36
N ALA A 74 1.09 52.48 -4.44
CA ALA A 74 1.14 53.92 -4.73
C ALA A 74 2.26 54.22 -5.74
N ARG A 75 1.91 54.88 -6.85
CA ARG A 75 2.86 55.30 -7.89
C ARG A 75 3.66 56.50 -7.35
N VAL A 76 4.93 56.30 -7.01
CA VAL A 76 5.83 57.39 -6.61
C VAL A 76 6.11 58.26 -7.83
N LYS A 77 5.69 59.54 -7.79
CA LYS A 77 6.06 60.53 -8.81
C LYS A 77 7.46 61.04 -8.47
N ARG A 78 8.43 60.75 -9.36
CA ARG A 78 9.79 61.29 -9.30
C ARG A 78 9.75 62.79 -9.57
N ILE A 79 10.03 63.59 -8.56
CA ILE A 79 10.23 65.04 -8.71
C ILE A 79 11.65 65.26 -9.24
N VAL A 80 11.76 65.93 -10.38
CA VAL A 80 13.04 66.40 -10.93
C VAL A 80 13.23 67.82 -10.43
N ARG A 81 14.39 68.09 -9.79
CA ARG A 81 14.79 69.42 -9.31
C ARG A 81 15.82 70.01 -10.26
#